data_AF-F2I553-F1
#
_entry.id   AF-F2I553-F1
#
_cell.length_a   1.000
_cell.length_b   1.000
_cell.length_c   1.000
_cell.angle_alpha   90.00
_cell.angle_beta   90.00
_cell.angle_gamma   90.00
#
_symmetry.space_group_name_H-M   'P 1'
#
loop_
_entity.id
_entity.type
_entity.pdbx_description
1 polymer ?
#
loop_
_entity_poly.entity_id
_entity_poly.type
_entity_poly.pdbx_seq_one_letter_code
_entity_poly.pdbx_strand_id
1 'polypeptide(L)'
;MDTEGIKAAFTYLHEATEKSAQALEMTYVEAIHETLQNLLLGSAQQINGAPDDQVIKELNKLYQKSQWQALDQEAKHNIIQWLLIEGVKKQEIQANYQATPDAIALIIGYLAFRLVESNQNSLEKSINLFDPCFGTGNLWSLVAKTFTDQDYQVLGAGVDNDDLMLSIGEKAMALLGLSPKLTLADALGDLLVDPCQVIIADLPIGYYPQDQVAQTFKSGAKFIEEGSHAYAHYLLIEQGIHYLEDNAWGLFLVPKSTLTDPTLPQLMQGINETAYLQAFINLPQSLFQNEFSQKSILIVQKQGDRAKQSDQVLIGNIPDFKAVDDMKQFTSQFNDWLDKHIVNGE
;
A
#
# COMPACT_ATOMS: atom_id res chain seq x y z
N MET A 1 13.52 -21.36 -7.28
CA MET A 1 12.75 -22.61 -7.56
C MET A 1 12.14 -22.49 -8.96
N ASP A 2 11.81 -23.56 -9.68
CA ASP A 2 11.08 -23.41 -10.95
C ASP A 2 9.61 -23.00 -10.70
N THR A 3 8.95 -22.49 -11.74
CA THR A 3 7.56 -22.00 -11.64
C THR A 3 6.58 -23.10 -11.25
N GLU A 4 6.88 -24.37 -11.56
CA GLU A 4 6.05 -25.52 -11.18
C GLU A 4 6.10 -25.77 -9.67
N GLY A 5 7.27 -25.66 -9.04
CA GLY A 5 7.43 -25.76 -7.59
C GLY A 5 6.64 -24.69 -6.82
N ILE A 6 6.66 -23.44 -7.29
CA ILE A 6 5.90 -22.34 -6.66
C ILE A 6 4.39 -22.59 -6.76
N LYS A 7 3.91 -23.04 -7.91
CA LYS A 7 2.49 -23.39 -8.10
C LYS A 7 2.06 -24.56 -7.22
N ALA A 8 2.90 -25.59 -7.11
CA ALA A 8 2.62 -26.73 -6.23
C ALA A 8 2.56 -26.28 -4.75
N ALA A 9 3.49 -25.44 -4.31
CA ALA A 9 3.48 -24.87 -2.97
C ALA A 9 2.20 -24.07 -2.69
N PHE A 10 1.80 -23.22 -3.64
CA PHE A 10 0.53 -22.50 -3.58
C PHE A 10 -0.66 -23.46 -3.45
N THR A 11 -0.74 -24.52 -4.27
CA THR A 11 -1.86 -25.48 -4.20
C THR A 11 -1.99 -26.09 -2.81
N TYR A 12 -0.88 -26.50 -2.19
CA TYR A 12 -0.92 -27.07 -0.83
C TYR A 12 -1.33 -26.05 0.23
N LEU A 13 -0.88 -24.79 0.11
CA LEU A 13 -1.25 -23.73 1.05
C LEU A 13 -2.68 -23.25 0.86
N HIS A 14 -3.18 -23.24 -0.37
CA HIS A 14 -4.58 -23.00 -0.69
C HIS A 14 -5.46 -24.09 -0.06
N GLU A 15 -5.13 -25.38 -0.26
CA GLU A 15 -5.83 -26.50 0.35
C GLU A 15 -5.80 -26.43 1.89
N ALA A 16 -4.65 -26.06 2.48
CA ALA A 16 -4.55 -25.87 3.93
C ALA A 16 -5.46 -24.74 4.41
N THR A 17 -5.53 -23.64 3.66
CA THR A 17 -6.40 -22.50 3.97
C THR A 17 -7.88 -22.88 3.87
N GLU A 18 -8.30 -23.61 2.83
CA GLU A 18 -9.68 -24.12 2.73
C GLU A 18 -10.04 -25.07 3.89
N LYS A 19 -9.09 -25.93 4.27
CA LYS A 19 -9.29 -26.88 5.37
C LYS A 19 -9.38 -26.17 6.72
N SER A 20 -8.53 -25.18 6.98
CA SER A 20 -8.63 -24.31 8.17
C SER A 20 -9.97 -23.57 8.20
N ALA A 21 -10.39 -22.99 7.07
CA ALA A 21 -11.67 -22.30 6.94
C ALA A 21 -12.84 -23.20 7.34
N GLN A 22 -12.88 -24.42 6.79
CA GLN A 22 -13.92 -25.39 7.10
C GLN A 22 -13.89 -25.87 8.55
N ALA A 23 -12.71 -26.19 9.08
CA ALA A 23 -12.56 -26.80 10.40
C ALA A 23 -12.79 -25.81 11.55
N LEU A 24 -12.57 -24.52 11.30
CA LEU A 24 -12.74 -23.45 12.28
C LEU A 24 -13.99 -22.59 12.02
N GLU A 25 -14.83 -22.97 11.05
CA GLU A 25 -16.05 -22.26 10.65
C GLU A 25 -15.81 -20.77 10.34
N MET A 26 -14.65 -20.47 9.76
CA MET A 26 -14.23 -19.12 9.40
C MET A 26 -14.27 -18.92 7.88
N THR A 27 -14.29 -17.67 7.47
CA THR A 27 -14.17 -17.29 6.08
C THR A 27 -12.76 -17.63 5.55
N TYR A 28 -12.62 -17.88 4.25
CA TYR A 28 -11.31 -18.08 3.60
C TYR A 28 -10.25 -17.01 3.97
N VAL A 29 -10.62 -15.72 4.01
CA VAL A 29 -9.72 -14.61 4.39
C VAL A 29 -9.26 -14.72 5.84
N GLU A 30 -10.14 -15.03 6.78
CA GLU A 30 -9.75 -15.35 8.17
C GLU A 30 -8.83 -16.59 8.22
N ALA A 31 -9.06 -17.58 7.36
CA ALA A 31 -8.19 -18.74 7.29
C ALA A 31 -6.80 -18.43 6.69
N ILE A 32 -6.66 -17.34 5.91
CA ILE A 32 -5.33 -16.88 5.47
C ILE A 32 -4.53 -16.48 6.71
N HIS A 33 -5.12 -15.71 7.64
CA HIS A 33 -4.48 -15.34 8.90
C HIS A 33 -3.94 -16.59 9.63
N GLU A 34 -4.77 -17.61 9.80
CA GLU A 34 -4.37 -18.87 10.45
C GLU A 34 -3.26 -19.59 9.69
N THR A 35 -3.36 -19.68 8.37
CA THR A 35 -2.33 -20.31 7.53
C THR A 35 -0.99 -19.59 7.66
N LEU A 36 -0.96 -18.26 7.58
CA LEU A 36 0.28 -17.50 7.72
C LEU A 36 0.86 -17.62 9.14
N GLN A 37 0.01 -17.61 10.18
CA GLN A 37 0.43 -17.83 11.57
C GLN A 37 1.07 -19.21 11.76
N ASN A 38 0.46 -20.26 11.18
CA ASN A 38 0.98 -21.62 11.24
C ASN A 38 2.31 -21.77 10.51
N LEU A 39 2.50 -21.06 9.39
CA LEU A 39 3.79 -21.02 8.69
C LEU A 39 4.90 -20.37 9.52
N LEU A 40 4.59 -19.30 10.25
CA LEU A 40 5.52 -18.65 11.18
C LEU A 40 5.92 -19.57 12.32
N LEU A 41 4.95 -20.29 12.90
CA LEU A 41 5.19 -21.20 14.03
C LEU A 41 5.79 -22.54 13.59
N GLY A 42 5.74 -22.85 12.30
CA GLY A 42 6.23 -24.11 11.74
C GLY A 42 5.27 -25.30 11.94
N SER A 43 4.10 -25.08 12.54
CA SER A 43 3.07 -26.10 12.72
C SER A 43 1.68 -25.50 12.90
N ALA A 44 0.66 -26.26 12.52
CA ALA A 44 -0.73 -25.96 12.82
C ALA A 44 -0.98 -25.85 14.33
N GLN A 45 -1.68 -24.80 14.75
CA GLN A 45 -2.07 -24.58 16.14
C GLN A 45 -3.45 -25.15 16.43
N GLN A 46 -3.65 -25.56 17.68
CA GLN A 46 -4.94 -26.02 18.21
C GLN A 46 -5.29 -25.19 19.44
N ILE A 47 -6.44 -24.52 19.42
CA ILE A 47 -6.94 -23.69 20.52
C ILE A 47 -8.27 -24.28 20.98
N ASN A 48 -8.39 -24.57 22.28
CA ASN A 48 -9.60 -25.16 22.87
C ASN A 48 -10.10 -26.43 22.15
N GLY A 49 -9.20 -27.23 21.58
CA GLY A 49 -9.52 -28.46 20.87
C GLY A 49 -9.95 -28.28 19.41
N ALA A 50 -9.91 -27.06 18.87
CA ALA A 50 -10.17 -26.76 17.46
C ALA A 50 -8.91 -26.25 16.73
N PRO A 51 -8.63 -26.69 15.49
CA PRO A 51 -9.30 -27.81 14.83
C PRO A 51 -8.92 -29.15 15.49
N ASP A 52 -9.62 -30.24 15.17
CA ASP A 52 -9.35 -31.54 15.80
C ASP A 52 -7.97 -32.12 15.42
N ASP A 53 -7.52 -33.14 16.16
CA ASP A 53 -6.21 -33.77 15.97
C ASP A 53 -5.99 -34.36 14.57
N GLN A 54 -7.06 -34.78 13.90
CA GLN A 54 -6.97 -35.29 12.54
C GLN A 54 -6.69 -34.15 11.57
N VAL A 55 -7.44 -33.05 11.67
CA VAL A 55 -7.23 -31.85 10.87
C VAL A 55 -5.83 -31.27 11.10
N ILE A 56 -5.35 -31.21 12.35
CA ILE A 56 -3.98 -30.76 12.66
C ILE A 56 -2.93 -31.59 11.92
N LYS A 57 -3.07 -32.91 11.88
CA LYS A 57 -2.15 -33.79 11.14
C LYS A 57 -2.19 -33.54 9.63
N GLU A 58 -3.38 -33.32 9.08
CA GLU A 58 -3.57 -33.02 7.66
C GLU A 58 -2.96 -31.65 7.29
N LEU A 59 -3.20 -30.62 8.08
CA LEU A 59 -2.63 -29.28 7.90
C LEU A 59 -1.09 -29.32 7.93
N ASN A 60 -0.49 -29.97 8.94
CA ASN A 60 0.96 -30.11 9.03
C ASN A 60 1.57 -30.85 7.84
N LYS A 61 0.87 -31.85 7.29
CA LYS A 61 1.30 -32.53 6.07
C LYS A 61 1.27 -31.61 4.85
N LEU A 62 0.27 -30.73 4.74
CA LEU A 62 0.19 -29.74 3.66
C LEU A 62 1.30 -28.69 3.79
N TYR A 63 1.55 -28.17 4.99
CA TYR A 63 2.65 -27.23 5.25
C TYR A 63 4.03 -27.85 4.98
N GLN A 64 4.23 -29.13 5.28
CA GLN A 64 5.47 -29.82 4.93
C GLN A 64 5.64 -29.97 3.41
N LYS A 65 4.56 -30.33 2.70
CA LYS A 65 4.57 -30.51 1.25
C LYS A 65 4.77 -29.21 0.48
N SER A 66 4.34 -28.07 1.03
CA SER A 66 4.57 -26.77 0.39
C SER A 66 6.04 -26.38 0.31
N GLN A 67 6.91 -27.03 1.11
CA GLN A 67 8.34 -26.72 1.20
C GLN A 67 8.59 -25.22 1.46
N TRP A 68 7.68 -24.57 2.20
CA TRP A 68 7.68 -23.12 2.41
C TRP A 68 9.04 -22.53 2.79
N GLN A 69 9.78 -23.20 3.68
CA GLN A 69 11.08 -22.74 4.17
C GLN A 69 12.18 -22.73 3.09
N ALA A 70 12.03 -23.52 2.03
CA ALA A 70 12.98 -23.60 0.91
C ALA A 70 12.69 -22.57 -0.20
N LEU A 71 11.59 -21.83 -0.10
CA LEU A 71 11.21 -20.80 -1.05
C LEU A 71 12.04 -19.53 -0.84
N ASP A 72 12.41 -18.89 -1.94
CA ASP A 72 12.96 -17.53 -1.92
C ASP A 72 11.86 -16.50 -1.61
N GLN A 73 12.26 -15.26 -1.33
CA GLN A 73 11.33 -14.20 -0.91
C GLN A 73 10.31 -13.83 -1.98
N GLU A 74 10.70 -13.89 -3.25
CA GLU A 74 9.80 -13.61 -4.38
C GLU A 74 8.72 -14.69 -4.49
N ALA A 75 9.08 -15.97 -4.36
CA ALA A 75 8.11 -17.06 -4.33
C ALA A 75 7.16 -16.96 -3.13
N LYS A 76 7.68 -16.61 -1.94
CA LYS A 76 6.86 -16.39 -0.74
C LYS A 76 5.86 -15.26 -0.92
N HIS A 77 6.31 -14.11 -1.42
CA HIS A 77 5.48 -12.95 -1.72
C HIS A 77 4.37 -13.32 -2.71
N ASN A 78 4.71 -13.92 -3.84
CA ASN A 78 3.75 -14.35 -4.85
C ASN A 78 2.66 -15.28 -4.29
N ILE A 79 3.04 -16.25 -3.47
CA ILE A 79 2.08 -17.19 -2.87
C ILE A 79 1.12 -16.47 -1.92
N ILE A 80 1.63 -15.55 -1.07
CA ILE A 80 0.79 -14.75 -0.18
C ILE A 80 -0.20 -13.93 -1.00
N GLN A 81 0.25 -13.27 -2.06
CA GLN A 81 -0.64 -12.51 -2.96
C GLN A 81 -1.68 -13.39 -3.64
N TRP A 82 -1.33 -14.60 -4.07
CA TRP A 82 -2.29 -15.51 -4.68
C TRP A 82 -3.35 -16.00 -3.68
N LEU A 83 -2.98 -16.23 -2.41
CA LEU A 83 -3.95 -16.55 -1.37
C LEU A 83 -4.93 -15.38 -1.15
N LEU A 84 -4.44 -14.14 -1.08
CA LEU A 84 -5.28 -12.95 -0.95
C LEU A 84 -6.25 -12.79 -2.14
N ILE A 85 -5.76 -13.00 -3.36
CA ILE A 85 -6.58 -12.96 -4.58
C ILE A 85 -7.69 -14.03 -4.54
N GLU A 86 -7.39 -15.24 -4.08
CA GLU A 86 -8.41 -16.28 -3.89
C GLU A 86 -9.43 -15.91 -2.82
N GLY A 87 -9.00 -15.23 -1.75
CA GLY A 87 -9.90 -14.64 -0.75
C GLY A 87 -10.90 -13.65 -1.36
N VAL A 88 -10.40 -12.70 -2.17
CA VAL A 88 -11.24 -11.71 -2.87
C VAL A 88 -12.28 -12.41 -3.77
N LYS A 89 -11.86 -13.41 -4.56
CA LYS A 89 -12.75 -14.15 -5.47
C LYS A 89 -13.84 -14.92 -4.74
N LYS A 90 -13.51 -15.53 -3.59
CA LYS A 90 -14.45 -16.38 -2.83
C LYS A 90 -15.48 -15.58 -2.03
N GLN A 91 -15.20 -14.31 -1.71
CA GLN A 91 -15.99 -13.53 -0.73
C GLN A 91 -16.48 -12.17 -1.23
N GLU A 92 -16.21 -11.80 -2.48
CA GLU A 92 -16.60 -10.49 -3.03
C GLU A 92 -16.15 -9.31 -2.13
N ILE A 93 -14.91 -9.39 -1.62
CA ILE A 93 -14.33 -8.37 -0.73
C ILE A 93 -14.48 -6.97 -1.36
N GLN A 94 -14.99 -6.01 -0.60
CA GLN A 94 -15.16 -4.64 -1.06
C GLN A 94 -13.82 -4.02 -1.48
N ALA A 95 -13.84 -3.15 -2.48
CA ALA A 95 -12.64 -2.60 -3.09
C ALA A 95 -11.67 -1.94 -2.10
N ASN A 96 -12.17 -1.29 -1.04
CA ASN A 96 -11.34 -0.62 -0.02
C ASN A 96 -10.54 -1.59 0.88
N TYR A 97 -10.85 -2.89 0.89
CA TYR A 97 -10.12 -3.91 1.66
C TYR A 97 -9.24 -4.81 0.78
N GLN A 98 -9.19 -4.55 -0.53
CA GLN A 98 -8.38 -5.35 -1.45
C GLN A 98 -6.92 -4.90 -1.40
N ALA A 99 -5.99 -5.87 -1.46
CA ALA A 99 -4.57 -5.57 -1.57
C ALA A 99 -4.29 -4.79 -2.86
N THR A 100 -3.43 -3.79 -2.79
CA THR A 100 -2.93 -3.09 -3.99
C THR A 100 -2.18 -4.07 -4.89
N PRO A 101 -2.53 -4.21 -6.18
CA PRO A 101 -1.84 -5.10 -7.10
C PRO A 101 -0.34 -4.78 -7.25
N ASP A 102 0.51 -5.81 -7.39
CA ASP A 102 1.97 -5.68 -7.51
C ASP A 102 2.40 -4.67 -8.57
N ALA A 103 1.72 -4.70 -9.71
CA ALA A 103 2.07 -3.85 -10.84
C ALA A 103 1.90 -2.34 -10.50
N ILE A 104 0.92 -1.99 -9.67
CA ILE A 104 0.75 -0.63 -9.15
C ILE A 104 1.81 -0.32 -8.10
N ALA A 105 2.03 -1.24 -7.16
CA ALA A 105 3.01 -1.05 -6.08
C ALA A 105 4.45 -0.91 -6.59
N LEU A 106 4.85 -1.66 -7.62
CA LEU A 106 6.16 -1.55 -8.27
C LEU A 106 6.37 -0.18 -8.92
N ILE A 107 5.33 0.42 -9.50
CA ILE A 107 5.44 1.77 -10.08
C ILE A 107 5.54 2.82 -8.98
N ILE A 108 4.73 2.71 -7.92
CA ILE A 108 4.87 3.60 -6.76
C ILE A 108 6.28 3.48 -6.19
N GLY A 109 6.82 2.27 -6.07
CA GLY A 109 8.20 2.02 -5.63
C GLY A 109 9.23 2.72 -6.52
N TYR A 110 9.13 2.56 -7.85
CA TYR A 110 10.00 3.24 -8.79
C TYR A 110 9.92 4.77 -8.65
N LEU A 111 8.71 5.34 -8.63
CA LEU A 111 8.51 6.78 -8.54
C LEU A 111 9.03 7.32 -7.20
N ALA A 112 8.69 6.67 -6.09
CA ALA A 112 9.15 7.05 -4.75
C ALA A 112 10.68 7.01 -4.67
N PHE A 113 11.31 5.96 -5.18
CA PHE A 113 12.76 5.85 -5.21
C PHE A 113 13.41 7.01 -5.98
N ARG A 114 12.91 7.31 -7.19
CA ARG A 114 13.46 8.40 -8.01
C ARG A 114 13.25 9.79 -7.41
N LEU A 115 12.12 10.01 -6.74
CA LEU A 115 11.82 11.25 -6.02
C LEU A 115 12.74 11.43 -4.80
N VAL A 116 13.03 10.36 -4.06
CA VAL A 116 13.95 10.40 -2.93
C VAL A 116 15.38 10.61 -3.40
N GLU A 117 15.82 9.87 -4.43
CA GLU A 117 17.15 9.96 -5.01
C GLU A 117 17.45 11.37 -5.54
N SER A 118 16.45 12.04 -6.16
CA SER A 118 16.61 13.41 -6.66
C SER A 118 16.68 14.46 -5.54
N ASN A 119 16.11 14.18 -4.37
CA ASN A 119 16.08 15.09 -3.21
C ASN A 119 17.27 14.94 -2.26
N GLN A 120 18.02 13.84 -2.36
CA GLN A 120 19.07 13.50 -1.39
C GLN A 120 20.48 13.79 -1.94
N ASN A 121 21.16 14.76 -1.30
CA ASN A 121 22.63 14.84 -1.26
C ASN A 121 23.20 14.05 -0.06
N SER A 122 22.39 13.22 0.60
CA SER A 122 22.79 12.52 1.82
C SER A 122 23.60 11.26 1.51
N LEU A 123 24.65 11.04 2.29
CA LEU A 123 25.47 9.83 2.25
C LEU A 123 24.79 8.64 2.96
N GLU A 124 23.72 8.88 3.72
CA GLU A 124 23.04 7.87 4.52
C GLU A 124 21.89 7.22 3.76
N LYS A 125 22.05 5.93 3.41
CA LYS A 125 21.04 5.12 2.74
C LYS A 125 20.05 4.54 3.77
N SER A 126 19.24 5.40 4.37
CA SER A 126 18.12 4.99 5.25
C SER A 126 16.86 5.73 4.84
N ILE A 127 15.70 5.05 4.90
CA ILE A 127 14.40 5.64 4.59
C ILE A 127 13.36 5.21 5.62
N ASN A 128 12.57 6.16 6.10
CA ASN A 128 11.40 5.97 6.94
C ASN A 128 10.16 6.03 6.05
N LEU A 129 9.55 4.86 5.82
CA LEU A 129 8.42 4.65 4.94
C LEU A 129 7.14 4.42 5.76
N PHE A 130 6.11 5.22 5.53
CA PHE A 130 4.84 5.09 6.23
C PHE A 130 3.66 4.88 5.28
N ASP A 131 2.76 3.98 5.65
CA ASP A 131 1.46 3.78 5.00
C ASP A 131 0.32 3.93 6.03
N PRO A 132 -0.49 5.02 5.96
CA PRO A 132 -1.60 5.27 6.87
C PRO A 132 -2.84 4.40 6.58
N CYS A 133 -2.83 3.58 5.53
CA CYS A 133 -3.90 2.65 5.17
C CYS A 133 -3.27 1.31 4.74
N PHE A 134 -2.54 0.70 5.67
CA PHE A 134 -1.60 -0.39 5.41
C PHE A 134 -2.25 -1.62 4.76
N GLY A 135 -3.51 -1.90 5.09
CA GLY A 135 -4.24 -3.09 4.69
C GLY A 135 -3.43 -4.35 5.00
N THR A 136 -3.19 -5.17 3.97
CA THR A 136 -2.36 -6.39 4.07
C THR A 136 -0.88 -6.15 3.76
N GLY A 137 -0.46 -4.89 3.55
CA GLY A 137 0.93 -4.48 3.42
C GLY A 137 1.59 -4.74 2.07
N ASN A 138 0.86 -5.16 1.02
CA ASN A 138 1.48 -5.45 -0.27
C ASN A 138 2.18 -4.22 -0.87
N LEU A 139 1.48 -3.07 -0.88
CA LEU A 139 2.02 -1.80 -1.35
C LEU A 139 3.31 -1.43 -0.60
N TRP A 140 3.24 -1.38 0.73
CA TRP A 140 4.40 -1.09 1.58
C TRP A 140 5.56 -2.05 1.33
N SER A 141 5.31 -3.36 1.23
CA SER A 141 6.37 -4.37 1.06
C SER A 141 7.14 -4.23 -0.24
N LEU A 142 6.47 -3.89 -1.35
CA LEU A 142 7.11 -3.75 -2.65
C LEU A 142 7.84 -2.41 -2.81
N VAL A 143 7.32 -1.35 -2.18
CA VAL A 143 8.05 -0.08 -2.09
C VAL A 143 9.29 -0.25 -1.22
N ALA A 144 9.16 -0.85 -0.03
CA ALA A 144 10.30 -1.18 0.83
C ALA A 144 11.34 -2.03 0.09
N LYS A 145 10.89 -3.08 -0.63
CA LYS A 145 11.77 -3.91 -1.45
C LYS A 145 12.54 -3.09 -2.49
N THR A 146 11.87 -2.15 -3.16
CA THR A 146 12.50 -1.27 -4.16
C THR A 146 13.67 -0.49 -3.55
N PHE A 147 13.49 0.05 -2.34
CA PHE A 147 14.56 0.74 -1.61
C PHE A 147 15.65 -0.22 -1.14
N THR A 148 15.31 -1.38 -0.58
CA THR A 148 16.32 -2.35 -0.12
C THR A 148 17.17 -2.92 -1.27
N ASP A 149 16.59 -3.08 -2.47
CA ASP A 149 17.32 -3.49 -3.68
C ASP A 149 18.35 -2.44 -4.13
N GLN A 150 18.27 -1.21 -3.60
CA GLN A 150 19.20 -0.10 -3.82
C GLN A 150 20.10 0.16 -2.59
N ASP A 151 20.20 -0.82 -1.69
CA ASP A 151 20.95 -0.81 -0.42
C ASP A 151 20.46 0.19 0.63
N TYR A 152 19.19 0.61 0.58
CA TYR A 152 18.62 1.40 1.68
C TYR A 152 18.21 0.50 2.84
N GLN A 153 18.51 0.94 4.06
CA GLN A 153 17.80 0.46 5.25
C GLN A 153 16.40 1.06 5.25
N VAL A 154 15.37 0.21 5.26
CA VAL A 154 13.98 0.67 5.36
C VAL A 154 13.52 0.52 6.81
N LEU A 155 13.28 1.65 7.45
CA LEU A 155 12.48 1.78 8.65
C LEU A 155 11.06 2.14 8.22
N GLY A 156 10.07 1.89 9.07
CA GLY A 156 8.72 2.31 8.71
C GLY A 156 7.63 1.84 9.63
N ALA A 157 6.47 2.37 9.37
CA ALA A 157 5.26 2.09 10.10
C ALA A 157 4.08 1.84 9.15
N GLY A 158 3.05 1.22 9.68
CA GLY A 158 1.77 1.05 9.02
C GLY A 158 0.65 1.26 10.02
N VAL A 159 -0.41 1.93 9.59
CA VAL A 159 -1.65 2.05 10.36
C VAL A 159 -2.79 1.51 9.53
N ASP A 160 -3.69 0.77 10.18
CA ASP A 160 -4.98 0.40 9.60
C ASP A 160 -6.02 0.32 10.73
N ASN A 161 -7.30 0.50 10.39
CA ASN A 161 -8.39 0.39 11.35
C ASN A 161 -9.10 -0.98 11.29
N ASP A 162 -8.77 -1.81 10.29
CA ASP A 162 -9.26 -3.18 10.16
C ASP A 162 -8.27 -4.17 10.79
N ASP A 163 -8.72 -4.82 11.88
CA ASP A 163 -7.91 -5.79 12.63
C ASP A 163 -7.51 -7.00 11.78
N LEU A 164 -8.41 -7.51 10.94
CA LEU A 164 -8.13 -8.70 10.15
C LEU A 164 -7.10 -8.41 9.05
N MET A 165 -7.27 -7.31 8.30
CA MET A 165 -6.32 -6.92 7.26
C MET A 165 -4.94 -6.66 7.84
N LEU A 166 -4.87 -5.89 8.93
CA LEU A 166 -3.60 -5.56 9.59
C LEU A 166 -2.92 -6.80 10.16
N SER A 167 -3.67 -7.71 10.77
CA SER A 167 -3.15 -8.96 11.34
C SER A 167 -2.67 -9.95 10.28
N ILE A 168 -3.31 -9.97 9.10
CA ILE A 168 -2.79 -10.69 7.92
C ILE A 168 -1.50 -10.01 7.43
N GLY A 169 -1.49 -8.69 7.33
CA GLY A 169 -0.34 -7.89 6.92
C GLY A 169 0.89 -8.11 7.82
N GLU A 170 0.71 -8.10 9.14
CA GLU A 170 1.76 -8.37 10.12
C GLU A 170 2.46 -9.72 9.85
N LYS A 171 1.66 -10.77 9.63
CA LYS A 171 2.18 -12.12 9.38
C LYS A 171 2.84 -12.22 8.03
N ALA A 172 2.26 -11.58 7.01
CA ALA A 172 2.88 -11.48 5.69
C ALA A 172 4.25 -10.79 5.78
N MET A 173 4.36 -9.67 6.49
CA MET A 173 5.63 -8.97 6.66
C MET A 173 6.67 -9.84 7.37
N ALA A 174 6.29 -10.46 8.49
CA ALA A 174 7.18 -11.35 9.24
C ALA A 174 7.68 -12.52 8.37
N LEU A 175 6.81 -13.12 7.55
CA LEU A 175 7.14 -14.19 6.62
C LEU A 175 8.09 -13.75 5.50
N LEU A 176 7.99 -12.48 5.09
CA LEU A 176 8.88 -11.84 4.12
C LEU A 176 10.18 -11.30 4.74
N GLY A 177 10.35 -11.41 6.05
CA GLY A 177 11.50 -10.88 6.77
C GLY A 177 11.48 -9.35 6.92
N LEU A 178 10.29 -8.75 6.81
CA LEU A 178 10.03 -7.32 7.01
C LEU A 178 9.40 -7.11 8.38
N SER A 179 9.70 -5.99 9.03
CA SER A 179 9.20 -5.68 10.36
C SER A 179 8.84 -4.19 10.55
N PRO A 180 7.89 -3.65 9.76
CA PRO A 180 7.35 -2.32 10.03
C PRO A 180 6.65 -2.28 11.40
N LYS A 181 6.61 -1.11 12.03
CA LYS A 181 5.79 -0.89 13.22
C LYS A 181 4.32 -0.77 12.81
N LEU A 182 3.52 -1.79 13.08
CA LEU A 182 2.09 -1.81 12.75
C LEU A 182 1.25 -1.37 13.94
N THR A 183 0.22 -0.57 13.69
CA THR A 183 -0.70 -0.06 14.73
C THR A 183 -2.15 -0.14 14.26
N LEU A 184 -2.99 -0.82 15.04
CA LEU A 184 -4.44 -0.84 14.84
C LEU A 184 -5.03 0.46 15.38
N ALA A 185 -5.37 1.39 14.49
CA ALA A 185 -5.89 2.71 14.86
C ALA A 185 -6.64 3.37 13.69
N ASP A 186 -7.46 4.37 14.02
CA ASP A 186 -7.94 5.32 13.02
C ASP A 186 -6.79 6.25 12.61
N ALA A 187 -6.36 6.17 11.35
CA ALA A 187 -5.26 6.96 10.82
C ALA A 187 -5.49 8.47 10.87
N LEU A 188 -6.75 8.92 10.95
CA LEU A 188 -7.13 10.33 11.06
C LEU A 188 -7.10 10.86 12.50
N GLY A 189 -6.76 10.01 13.47
CA GLY A 189 -6.48 10.42 14.85
C GLY A 189 -5.01 10.82 15.07
N ASP A 190 -4.65 11.02 16.34
CA ASP A 190 -3.27 11.26 16.75
C ASP A 190 -2.46 9.95 16.67
N LEU A 191 -1.42 9.92 15.84
CA LEU A 191 -0.58 8.75 15.62
C LEU A 191 0.80 8.93 16.28
N LEU A 192 1.29 7.87 16.92
CA LEU A 192 2.66 7.82 17.44
C LEU A 192 3.62 7.31 16.36
N VAL A 193 3.73 8.10 15.29
CA VAL A 193 4.59 7.87 14.12
C VAL A 193 5.54 9.05 13.98
N ASP A 194 6.84 8.77 13.88
CA ASP A 194 7.85 9.80 13.62
C ASP A 194 7.67 10.36 12.20
N PRO A 195 8.07 11.62 11.94
CA PRO A 195 8.08 12.15 10.58
C PRO A 195 8.80 11.21 9.59
N CYS A 196 8.25 11.08 8.39
CA CYS A 196 8.67 10.11 7.38
C CYS A 196 9.18 10.78 6.11
N GLN A 197 10.16 10.17 5.45
CA GLN A 197 10.66 10.69 4.17
C GLN A 197 9.79 10.27 2.97
N VAL A 198 9.04 9.18 3.12
CA VAL A 198 8.08 8.73 2.10
C VAL A 198 6.81 8.28 2.78
N ILE A 199 5.68 8.82 2.31
CA ILE A 199 4.36 8.29 2.63
C ILE A 199 3.72 7.78 1.35
N ILE A 200 3.21 6.56 1.41
CA ILE A 200 2.45 5.95 0.32
C ILE A 200 1.10 5.50 0.86
N ALA A 201 0.06 5.53 0.04
CA ALA A 201 -1.20 4.91 0.44
C ALA A 201 -2.04 4.53 -0.78
N ASP A 202 -2.70 3.37 -0.70
CA ASP A 202 -3.88 3.10 -1.52
C ASP A 202 -5.14 3.53 -0.76
N LEU A 203 -5.68 4.70 -1.09
CA LEU A 203 -6.65 5.35 -0.22
C LEU A 203 -8.05 4.70 -0.30
N PRO A 204 -8.72 4.48 0.84
CA PRO A 204 -10.11 4.07 0.87
C PRO A 204 -11.01 5.21 0.37
N ILE A 205 -11.90 4.89 -0.58
CA ILE A 205 -12.79 5.89 -1.19
C ILE A 205 -14.15 5.82 -0.51
N GLY A 206 -14.59 6.95 0.04
CA GLY A 206 -15.85 7.06 0.77
C GLY A 206 -15.87 8.24 1.74
N TYR A 207 -16.94 8.30 2.53
CA TYR A 207 -17.13 9.27 3.60
C TYR A 207 -16.45 8.80 4.89
N TYR A 208 -15.86 9.73 5.61
CA TYR A 208 -15.36 9.49 6.95
C TYR A 208 -16.47 9.73 7.98
N PRO A 209 -16.72 8.78 8.89
CA PRO A 209 -17.91 8.83 9.76
C PRO A 209 -17.78 9.77 10.97
N GLN A 210 -16.58 10.26 11.30
CA GLN A 210 -16.37 11.11 12.49
C GLN A 210 -16.25 12.60 12.12
N ASP A 211 -17.39 13.28 11.98
CA ASP A 211 -17.43 14.69 11.57
C ASP A 211 -16.64 15.64 12.48
N GLN A 212 -16.59 15.34 13.79
CA GLN A 212 -15.83 16.15 14.76
C GLN A 212 -14.33 16.12 14.47
N VAL A 213 -13.81 14.95 14.07
CA VAL A 213 -12.40 14.80 13.67
C VAL A 213 -12.21 15.44 12.30
N ALA A 214 -13.10 15.18 11.33
CA ALA A 214 -13.04 15.77 9.99
C ALA A 214 -13.00 17.31 10.01
N GLN A 215 -13.72 17.95 10.94
CA GLN A 215 -13.75 19.40 11.06
C GLN A 215 -12.39 20.02 11.43
N THR A 216 -11.48 19.24 12.01
CA THR A 216 -10.13 19.70 12.36
C THR A 216 -9.20 19.82 11.16
N PHE A 217 -9.52 19.12 10.06
CA PHE A 217 -8.80 19.13 8.80
C PHE A 217 -9.33 20.22 7.87
N LYS A 218 -8.45 20.88 7.12
CA LYS A 218 -8.86 21.91 6.14
C LYS A 218 -9.65 21.30 4.99
N SER A 219 -9.26 20.11 4.56
CA SER A 219 -9.94 19.36 3.51
C SER A 219 -11.30 18.82 3.95
N GLY A 220 -11.58 18.79 5.25
CA GLY A 220 -12.87 18.36 5.82
C GLY A 220 -13.79 19.50 6.25
N ALA A 221 -13.24 20.60 6.79
CA ALA A 221 -14.01 21.66 7.44
C ALA A 221 -15.19 22.17 6.61
N LYS A 222 -14.98 22.44 5.32
CA LYS A 222 -16.04 22.95 4.44
C LYS A 222 -17.17 21.94 4.20
N PHE A 223 -16.88 20.64 4.14
CA PHE A 223 -17.93 19.62 4.02
C PHE A 223 -18.86 19.66 5.23
N ILE A 224 -18.29 19.82 6.43
CA ILE A 224 -19.04 19.88 7.69
C ILE A 224 -19.87 21.17 7.77
N GLU A 225 -19.31 22.31 7.36
CA GLU A 225 -20.03 23.59 7.28
C GLU A 225 -21.25 23.52 6.35
N GLU A 226 -21.13 22.77 5.24
CA GLU A 226 -22.18 22.53 4.26
C GLU A 226 -23.17 21.42 4.68
N GLY A 227 -22.97 20.80 5.86
CA GLY A 227 -23.84 19.76 6.40
C GLY A 227 -23.68 18.38 5.78
N SER A 228 -22.48 18.07 5.27
CA SER A 228 -22.13 16.79 4.65
C SER A 228 -20.92 16.13 5.33
N HIS A 229 -20.76 14.82 5.17
CA HIS A 229 -19.57 14.12 5.64
C HIS A 229 -18.37 14.43 4.73
N ALA A 230 -17.18 14.56 5.32
CA ALA A 230 -15.95 14.74 4.57
C ALA A 230 -15.50 13.43 3.90
N TYR A 231 -14.75 13.54 2.80
CA TYR A 231 -14.18 12.40 2.12
C TYR A 231 -12.94 11.87 2.85
N ALA A 232 -12.95 10.58 3.22
CA ALA A 232 -11.84 9.95 3.95
C ALA A 232 -10.50 10.07 3.21
N HIS A 233 -10.50 9.83 1.89
CA HIS A 233 -9.31 9.96 1.06
C HIS A 233 -8.76 11.39 0.99
N TYR A 234 -9.56 12.44 1.17
CA TYR A 234 -9.03 13.81 1.25
C TYR A 234 -8.35 14.06 2.59
N LEU A 235 -9.02 13.67 3.67
CA LEU A 235 -8.48 13.78 5.03
C LEU A 235 -7.16 13.00 5.15
N LEU A 236 -7.08 11.81 4.56
CA LEU A 236 -5.89 10.95 4.61
C LEU A 236 -4.71 11.51 3.82
N ILE A 237 -4.94 12.26 2.74
CA ILE A 237 -3.88 12.98 2.03
C ILE A 237 -3.33 14.10 2.92
N GLU A 238 -4.20 14.90 3.54
CA GLU A 238 -3.79 15.96 4.46
C GLU A 238 -3.04 15.39 5.68
N GLN A 239 -3.54 14.30 6.25
CA GLN A 239 -2.90 13.58 7.35
C GLN A 239 -1.54 13.02 6.93
N GLY A 240 -1.44 12.40 5.75
CA GLY A 240 -0.16 11.94 5.21
C GLY A 240 0.85 13.09 5.11
N ILE A 241 0.46 14.24 4.57
CA ILE A 241 1.32 15.43 4.50
C ILE A 241 1.75 15.89 5.91
N HIS A 242 0.87 15.82 6.90
CA HIS A 242 1.21 16.16 8.28
C HIS A 242 2.43 15.36 8.80
N TYR A 243 2.48 14.05 8.53
CA TYR A 243 3.56 13.15 8.96
C TYR A 243 4.76 13.10 8.02
N LEU A 244 4.78 13.85 6.91
CA LEU A 244 5.99 13.99 6.10
C LEU A 244 7.04 14.84 6.83
N GLU A 245 8.32 14.51 6.66
CA GLU A 245 9.40 15.47 6.92
C GLU A 245 9.36 16.63 5.92
N ASP A 246 9.97 17.77 6.27
CA ASP A 246 10.11 18.87 5.32
C ASP A 246 10.84 18.41 4.05
N ASN A 247 10.34 18.80 2.88
CA ASN A 247 10.82 18.36 1.56
C ASN A 247 10.56 16.88 1.20
N ALA A 248 9.91 16.10 2.07
CA ALA A 248 9.62 14.70 1.82
C ALA A 248 8.43 14.50 0.87
N TRP A 249 8.20 13.26 0.45
CA TRP A 249 7.29 12.92 -0.65
C TRP A 249 6.10 12.07 -0.20
N GLY A 250 4.90 12.46 -0.63
CA GLY A 250 3.68 11.67 -0.52
C GLY A 250 3.23 11.16 -1.88
N LEU A 251 2.92 9.87 -2.00
CA LEU A 251 2.39 9.24 -3.21
C LEU A 251 1.09 8.52 -2.87
N PHE A 252 -0.04 9.07 -3.32
CA PHE A 252 -1.37 8.60 -2.95
C PHE A 252 -2.13 8.09 -4.16
N LEU A 253 -2.67 6.87 -4.08
CA LEU A 253 -3.62 6.40 -5.08
C LEU A 253 -4.99 6.99 -4.80
N VAL A 254 -5.50 7.71 -5.78
CA VAL A 254 -6.81 8.39 -5.75
C VAL A 254 -7.61 8.01 -6.99
N PRO A 255 -8.95 8.20 -7.00
CA PRO A 255 -9.73 8.05 -8.23
C PRO A 255 -9.20 8.97 -9.33
N LYS A 256 -9.17 8.49 -10.58
CA LYS A 256 -8.83 9.34 -11.73
C LYS A 256 -9.72 10.58 -11.84
N SER A 257 -10.98 10.47 -11.39
CA SER A 257 -11.93 11.58 -11.38
C SER A 257 -11.59 12.71 -10.42
N THR A 258 -10.61 12.54 -9.51
CA THR A 258 -10.27 13.55 -8.48
C THR A 258 -9.94 14.92 -9.07
N LEU A 259 -9.22 15.00 -10.20
CA LEU A 259 -8.92 16.29 -10.85
C LEU A 259 -10.15 17.00 -11.45
N THR A 260 -11.22 16.26 -11.70
CA THR A 260 -12.48 16.78 -12.24
C THR A 260 -13.58 16.87 -11.19
N ASP A 261 -13.29 16.50 -9.95
CA ASP A 261 -14.25 16.51 -8.86
C ASP A 261 -14.61 17.97 -8.50
N PRO A 262 -15.90 18.33 -8.42
CA PRO A 262 -16.32 19.68 -8.00
C PRO A 262 -15.81 20.07 -6.61
N THR A 263 -15.46 19.10 -5.76
CA THR A 263 -14.91 19.27 -4.42
C THR A 263 -13.37 19.31 -4.38
N LEU A 264 -12.69 19.26 -5.53
CA LEU A 264 -11.24 19.43 -5.61
C LEU A 264 -10.72 20.67 -4.84
N PRO A 265 -11.41 21.84 -4.81
CA PRO A 265 -10.96 22.98 -4.02
C PRO A 265 -10.77 22.67 -2.53
N GLN A 266 -11.58 21.77 -1.95
CA GLN A 266 -11.47 21.33 -0.57
C GLN A 266 -10.19 20.51 -0.35
N LEU A 267 -9.89 19.55 -1.24
CA LEU A 267 -8.62 18.80 -1.22
C LEU A 267 -7.42 19.75 -1.34
N MET A 268 -7.44 20.66 -2.32
CA MET A 268 -6.36 21.60 -2.55
C MET A 268 -6.14 22.56 -1.37
N GLN A 269 -7.18 22.86 -0.60
CA GLN A 269 -7.05 23.64 0.63
C GLN A 269 -6.21 22.91 1.68
N GLY A 270 -6.39 21.60 1.84
CA GLY A 270 -5.57 20.76 2.72
C GLY A 270 -4.13 20.60 2.23
N ILE A 271 -3.93 20.45 0.91
CA ILE A 271 -2.59 20.29 0.33
C ILE A 271 -1.78 21.60 0.41
N ASN A 272 -2.34 22.72 -0.08
CA ASN A 272 -1.57 23.95 -0.28
C ASN A 272 -1.15 24.66 1.01
N GLU A 273 -1.68 24.24 2.18
CA GLU A 273 -1.27 24.80 3.46
C GLU A 273 0.19 24.45 3.79
N THR A 274 0.62 23.23 3.49
CA THR A 274 1.94 22.72 3.90
C THR A 274 2.67 21.89 2.84
N ALA A 275 2.10 21.72 1.65
CA ALA A 275 2.70 20.97 0.57
C ALA A 275 2.46 21.61 -0.80
N TYR A 276 3.14 21.07 -1.79
CA TYR A 276 2.98 21.36 -3.21
C TYR A 276 2.43 20.13 -3.92
N LEU A 277 1.42 20.31 -4.77
CA LEU A 277 1.00 19.27 -5.71
C LEU A 277 2.00 19.26 -6.88
N GLN A 278 2.73 18.16 -7.04
CA GLN A 278 3.81 18.07 -8.01
C GLN A 278 3.43 17.27 -9.25
N ALA A 279 2.69 16.18 -9.07
CA ALA A 279 2.23 15.37 -10.20
C ALA A 279 0.87 14.72 -9.94
N PHE A 280 0.18 14.42 -11.04
CA PHE A 280 -1.02 13.59 -11.08
C PHE A 280 -0.91 12.66 -12.30
N ILE A 281 -0.67 11.38 -12.04
CA ILE A 281 -0.31 10.41 -13.07
C ILE A 281 -1.37 9.31 -13.13
N ASN A 282 -2.11 9.24 -14.24
CA ASN A 282 -3.14 8.23 -14.44
C ASN A 282 -2.49 6.84 -14.63
N LEU A 283 -3.00 5.84 -13.93
CA LEU A 283 -2.62 4.45 -14.17
C LEU A 283 -3.34 3.88 -15.41
N PRO A 284 -2.80 2.84 -16.08
CA PRO A 284 -3.46 2.24 -17.23
C PRO A 284 -4.83 1.67 -16.88
N GLN A 285 -5.82 1.92 -17.74
CA GLN A 285 -7.18 1.35 -17.63
C GLN A 285 -7.16 -0.19 -17.49
N SER A 286 -6.19 -0.85 -18.11
CA SER A 286 -6.06 -2.31 -18.15
C SER A 286 -5.79 -2.97 -16.79
N LEU A 287 -5.45 -2.19 -15.77
CA LEU A 287 -5.30 -2.68 -14.38
C LEU A 287 -6.62 -2.75 -13.62
N PHE A 288 -7.68 -2.16 -14.15
CA PHE A 288 -8.94 -1.99 -13.46
C PHE A 288 -10.06 -2.69 -14.23
N GLN A 289 -11.07 -3.17 -13.50
CA GLN A 289 -12.20 -3.87 -14.12
C GLN A 289 -13.05 -2.94 -14.99
N ASN A 290 -13.08 -1.64 -14.67
CA ASN A 290 -13.86 -0.62 -15.37
C ASN A 290 -13.25 0.78 -15.19
N GLU A 291 -13.70 1.74 -15.99
CA GLU A 291 -13.18 3.12 -15.99
C GLU A 291 -13.43 3.86 -14.67
N PHE A 292 -14.56 3.60 -14.01
CA PHE A 292 -14.90 4.23 -12.74
C PHE A 292 -13.96 3.81 -11.60
N SER A 293 -13.33 2.64 -11.72
CA SER A 293 -12.36 2.14 -10.75
C SER A 293 -10.92 2.57 -11.09
N GLN A 294 -10.71 3.28 -12.21
CA GLN A 294 -9.39 3.70 -12.63
C GLN A 294 -8.81 4.70 -11.61
N LYS A 295 -7.63 4.38 -11.09
CA LYS A 295 -6.90 5.22 -10.14
C LYS A 295 -5.79 6.03 -10.80
N SER A 296 -5.31 7.03 -10.10
CA SER A 296 -4.16 7.87 -10.44
C SER A 296 -3.27 8.02 -9.22
N ILE A 297 -1.99 8.30 -9.45
CA ILE A 297 -1.02 8.60 -8.41
C ILE A 297 -0.97 10.12 -8.27
N LEU A 298 -1.44 10.64 -7.14
CA LEU A 298 -1.29 12.02 -6.72
C LEU A 298 0.03 12.13 -5.93
N ILE A 299 0.94 12.96 -6.42
CA ILE A 299 2.28 13.13 -5.83
C ILE A 299 2.38 14.54 -5.25
N VAL A 300 2.70 14.61 -3.96
CA VAL A 300 2.92 15.86 -3.23
C VAL A 300 4.32 15.90 -2.64
N GLN A 301 4.83 17.12 -2.46
CA GLN A 301 6.06 17.37 -1.72
C GLN A 301 5.75 18.30 -0.55
N LYS A 302 6.13 17.92 0.67
CA LYS A 302 5.96 18.82 1.81
C LYS A 302 6.87 20.04 1.63
N GLN A 303 6.35 21.22 1.97
CA GLN A 303 7.11 22.46 1.97
C GLN A 303 8.33 22.33 2.88
N GLY A 304 9.39 23.04 2.53
CA GLY A 304 10.67 23.00 3.24
C GLY A 304 11.67 23.94 2.58
N ASP A 305 12.91 23.89 3.03
CA ASP A 305 14.01 24.74 2.54
C ASP A 305 14.42 24.46 1.08
N ARG A 306 14.13 23.25 0.57
CA ARG A 306 14.49 22.77 -0.78
C ARG A 306 13.28 22.51 -1.67
N ALA A 307 12.10 22.32 -1.09
CA ALA A 307 10.87 22.09 -1.81
C ALA A 307 10.39 23.37 -2.51
N LYS A 308 9.98 23.24 -3.77
CA LYS A 308 9.37 24.31 -4.55
C LYS A 308 8.23 23.74 -5.35
N GLN A 309 7.16 24.52 -5.52
CA GLN A 309 6.11 24.19 -6.46
C GLN A 309 6.72 24.06 -7.86
N SER A 310 6.52 22.91 -8.51
CA SER A 310 6.86 22.76 -9.92
C SER A 310 6.10 23.82 -10.73
N ASP A 311 6.82 24.57 -11.57
CA ASP A 311 6.25 25.50 -12.56
C ASP A 311 5.33 24.78 -13.56
N GLN A 312 5.53 23.47 -13.72
CA GLN A 312 4.66 22.58 -14.47
C GLN A 312 4.32 21.33 -13.66
N VAL A 313 3.13 21.32 -13.04
CA VAL A 313 2.56 20.12 -12.44
C VAL A 313 2.50 19.03 -13.51
N LEU A 314 3.15 17.89 -13.26
CA LEU A 314 3.18 16.78 -14.23
C LEU A 314 1.81 16.11 -14.26
N ILE A 315 1.07 16.32 -15.34
CA ILE A 315 -0.15 15.56 -15.63
C ILE A 315 0.19 14.58 -16.74
N GLY A 316 0.09 13.28 -16.44
CA GLY A 316 0.56 12.23 -17.34
C GLY A 316 -0.30 10.98 -17.30
N ASN A 317 0.00 10.06 -18.23
CA ASN A 317 -0.57 8.72 -18.24
C ASN A 317 0.58 7.72 -18.29
N ILE A 318 0.55 6.74 -17.41
CA ILE A 318 1.43 5.58 -17.55
C ILE A 318 0.86 4.71 -18.67
N PRO A 319 1.67 4.26 -19.64
CA PRO A 319 1.23 3.38 -20.70
C PRO A 319 0.95 1.97 -20.18
N ASP A 320 0.29 1.14 -21.00
CA ASP A 320 0.09 -0.26 -20.64
C ASP A 320 1.43 -0.96 -20.37
N PHE A 321 1.51 -1.73 -19.29
CA PHE A 321 2.79 -2.32 -18.85
C PHE A 321 3.35 -3.34 -19.85
N LYS A 322 2.53 -3.84 -20.78
CA LYS A 322 2.98 -4.71 -21.87
C LYS A 322 3.69 -3.93 -22.99
N ALA A 323 3.50 -2.61 -23.07
CA ALA A 323 4.14 -1.74 -24.04
C ALA A 323 5.52 -1.29 -23.54
N VAL A 324 6.51 -2.17 -23.66
CA VAL A 324 7.86 -1.99 -23.10
C VAL A 324 8.53 -0.69 -23.57
N ASP A 325 8.40 -0.33 -24.85
CA ASP A 325 9.03 0.88 -25.40
C ASP A 325 8.34 2.16 -24.90
N ASP A 326 7.01 2.16 -24.80
CA ASP A 326 6.24 3.27 -24.23
C ASP A 326 6.57 3.45 -22.75
N MET A 327 6.72 2.35 -21.99
CA MET A 327 7.14 2.39 -20.60
C MET A 327 8.54 3.00 -20.43
N LYS A 328 9.49 2.67 -21.31
CA LYS A 328 10.83 3.32 -21.31
C LYS A 328 10.74 4.81 -21.63
N GLN A 329 9.83 5.19 -22.53
CA GLN A 329 9.61 6.60 -22.84
C GLN A 329 9.02 7.34 -21.64
N PHE A 330 8.04 6.76 -20.97
CA PHE A 330 7.45 7.30 -19.74
C PHE A 330 8.51 7.50 -18.65
N THR A 331 9.35 6.51 -18.39
CA THR A 331 10.40 6.64 -17.37
C THR A 331 11.40 7.72 -17.73
N SER A 332 11.80 7.84 -19.00
CA SER A 332 12.65 8.94 -19.46
C SER A 332 12.00 10.31 -19.26
N GLN A 333 10.71 10.45 -19.62
CA GLN A 333 9.97 11.70 -19.48
C GLN A 333 9.80 12.10 -18.01
N PHE A 334 9.54 11.13 -17.13
CA PHE A 334 9.44 11.39 -15.69
C PHE A 334 10.78 11.90 -15.12
N ASN A 335 11.90 11.31 -15.55
CA ASN A 335 13.23 11.74 -15.11
C ASN A 335 13.59 13.13 -15.63
N ASP A 336 13.30 13.40 -16.91
CA ASP A 336 13.50 14.72 -17.49
C ASP A 336 12.67 15.79 -16.74
N TRP A 337 11.45 15.43 -16.31
CA TRP A 337 10.61 16.32 -15.52
C TRP A 337 11.20 16.57 -14.12
N LEU A 338 11.63 15.51 -13.43
CA LEU A 338 12.32 15.63 -12.13
C LEU A 338 13.51 16.57 -12.21
N ASP A 339 14.39 16.36 -13.19
CA ASP A 339 15.62 17.13 -13.34
C ASP A 339 15.33 18.61 -13.64
N LYS A 340 14.35 18.91 -14.49
CA LYS A 340 14.06 20.28 -14.93
C LYS A 340 13.24 21.08 -13.92
N HIS A 341 12.26 20.45 -13.27
CA HIS A 341 11.21 21.16 -12.54
C HIS A 341 11.26 20.94 -11.03
N ILE A 342 11.98 19.91 -10.56
CA ILE A 342 12.15 19.63 -9.13
C ILE A 342 13.59 19.91 -8.68
N VAL A 343 14.60 19.39 -9.40
CA VAL A 343 16.01 19.54 -8.99
C VAL A 343 16.61 20.87 -9.41
N ASN A 344 16.49 21.24 -10.69
CA ASN A 344 17.09 22.44 -11.27
C ASN A 344 16.08 23.60 -11.44
N GLY A 345 14.88 23.48 -10.87
CA GLY A 345 13.88 24.54 -10.91
C GLY A 345 14.36 25.78 -10.14
N GLU A 346 14.78 26.81 -10.85
CA GLU A 346 15.10 28.14 -10.29
C GLU A 346 13.89 28.82 -9.68
#